data_AF-A0A7Y8U3X8-F1
#
_entry.id   AF-A0A7Y8U3X8-F1
#
_cell.length_a   1.000
_cell.length_b   1.000
_cell.length_c   1.000
_cell.angle_alpha   90.00
_cell.angle_beta   90.00
_cell.angle_gamma   90.00
#
_symmetry.space_group_name_H-M   'P 1'
#
loop_
_entity.id
_entity.type
_entity.pdbx_description
1 polymer ?
#
loop_
_entity_poly.entity_id
_entity_poly.type
_entity_poly.pdbx_seq_one_letter_code
_entity_poly.pdbx_strand_id
1 'polypeptide(L)'
;MDIDAFKDVIQKRYIKHLPKEIVPILIKELWKFCFIKSDPKIDENRHFNAEFLFQIITHYPEQCKEIFQKEDYINKVTTDDNILYVYIALLSRFEFIYDLLDSSGRAILSSYLTKHEKMKIYCPFLSKNISEHLKEFLPKANHETFKYLLKLSEKFSIKNEVMMLGLEEYGNSTSYDEADANFNIYIEDYLIDYNFAMFQKYLEVSENNSQIYDRRKFYGSNNLVYKILFKKFAILMGYHEIDSKKFPKFFSNVDKINIEKQVKEEEKPEKDFLSALLSTDDDLPF
;
A
#
# COMPACT_ATOMS: atom_id res chain seq x y z
N MET A 1 -1.33 -3.51 22.47
CA MET A 1 -0.32 -4.08 21.56
C MET A 1 -0.83 -3.84 20.16
N ASP A 2 -0.07 -3.17 19.30
CA ASP A 2 -0.46 -3.03 17.90
C ASP A 2 -0.28 -4.35 17.14
N ILE A 3 -0.86 -4.42 15.94
CA ILE A 3 -0.88 -5.64 15.13
C ILE A 3 0.51 -6.05 14.64
N ASP A 4 1.44 -5.12 14.47
CA ASP A 4 2.78 -5.40 13.95
C ASP A 4 3.68 -5.97 15.04
N ALA A 5 3.63 -5.41 16.25
CA ALA A 5 4.24 -5.99 17.44
C ALA A 5 3.70 -7.41 17.71
N PHE A 6 2.40 -7.63 17.49
CA PHE A 6 1.80 -8.97 17.62
C PHE A 6 2.32 -9.97 16.59
N LYS A 7 2.41 -9.58 15.31
CA LYS A 7 2.99 -10.42 14.25
C LYS A 7 4.41 -10.86 14.62
N ASP A 8 5.22 -9.93 15.09
CA ASP A 8 6.60 -10.17 15.52
C ASP A 8 6.67 -11.21 16.64
N VAL A 9 5.80 -11.08 17.65
CA VAL A 9 5.71 -12.01 18.78
C VAL A 9 5.27 -13.40 18.31
N ILE A 10 4.23 -13.48 17.47
CA ILE A 10 3.72 -14.74 16.91
C ILE A 10 4.81 -15.47 16.14
N GLN A 11 5.49 -14.77 15.23
CA GLN A 11 6.51 -15.40 14.39
C GLN A 11 7.67 -15.94 15.24
N LYS A 12 8.20 -15.11 16.15
CA LYS A 12 9.39 -15.43 16.93
C LYS A 12 9.14 -16.51 17.98
N ARG A 13 7.98 -16.48 18.65
CA ARG A 13 7.71 -17.35 19.81
C ARG A 13 6.89 -18.60 19.48
N TYR A 14 5.98 -18.51 18.50
CA TYR A 14 5.00 -19.57 18.26
C TYR A 14 5.23 -20.25 16.92
N ILE A 15 5.17 -19.52 15.80
CA ILE A 15 5.20 -20.12 14.44
C ILE A 15 6.51 -20.86 14.19
N LYS A 16 7.65 -20.27 14.53
CA LYS A 16 8.98 -20.90 14.34
C LYS A 16 9.10 -22.27 15.02
N HIS A 17 8.35 -22.50 16.08
CA HIS A 17 8.41 -23.71 16.89
C HIS A 17 7.15 -24.58 16.75
N LEU A 18 6.25 -24.25 15.82
CA LEU A 18 4.98 -24.95 15.65
C LEU A 18 5.21 -26.32 14.99
N PRO A 19 4.86 -27.44 15.65
CA PRO A 19 4.93 -28.76 15.03
C PRO A 19 3.91 -28.89 13.90
N LYS A 20 4.31 -29.49 12.78
CA LYS A 20 3.45 -29.63 11.59
C LYS A 20 2.18 -30.43 11.89
N GLU A 21 2.25 -31.35 12.84
CA GLU A 21 1.17 -32.24 13.25
C GLU A 21 0.01 -31.47 13.93
N ILE A 22 0.29 -30.30 14.51
CA ILE A 22 -0.70 -29.48 15.22
C ILE A 22 -1.43 -28.52 14.25
N VAL A 23 -0.82 -28.20 13.11
CA VAL A 23 -1.34 -27.23 12.13
C VAL A 23 -2.81 -27.48 11.74
N PRO A 24 -3.25 -28.72 11.41
CA PRO A 24 -4.65 -28.96 11.05
C PRO A 24 -5.64 -28.62 12.16
N ILE A 25 -5.29 -28.94 13.41
CA ILE A 25 -6.13 -28.66 14.59
C ILE A 25 -6.22 -27.16 14.81
N LEU A 26 -5.07 -26.48 14.77
CA LEU A 26 -4.98 -25.05 15.05
C LEU A 26 -5.71 -24.21 14.00
N ILE A 27 -5.56 -24.53 12.71
CA ILE A 27 -6.28 -23.84 11.63
C ILE A 27 -7.78 -23.98 11.81
N LYS A 28 -8.27 -25.19 12.10
CA LYS A 28 -9.70 -25.44 12.28
C LYS A 28 -10.29 -24.65 13.44
N GLU A 29 -9.58 -24.57 14.56
CA GLU A 29 -10.02 -23.77 15.71
C GLU A 29 -9.96 -22.27 15.42
N LEU A 30 -8.86 -21.77 14.85
CA LEU A 30 -8.76 -20.36 14.45
C LEU A 30 -9.82 -19.98 13.42
N TRP A 31 -10.14 -20.86 12.47
CA TRP A 31 -11.22 -20.63 11.51
C TRP A 31 -12.55 -20.39 12.21
N LYS A 32 -12.89 -21.22 13.22
CA LYS A 32 -14.12 -21.02 14.01
C LYS A 32 -14.13 -19.66 14.69
N PHE A 33 -13.01 -19.24 15.28
CA PHE A 33 -12.91 -17.92 15.93
C PHE A 33 -12.97 -16.76 14.94
N CYS A 34 -12.41 -16.92 13.74
CA CYS A 34 -12.35 -15.85 12.74
C CYS A 34 -13.64 -15.72 11.93
N PHE A 35 -14.37 -16.81 11.69
CA PHE A 35 -15.39 -16.86 10.65
C PHE A 35 -16.73 -17.46 11.05
N ILE A 36 -16.85 -18.09 12.22
CA ILE A 36 -18.07 -18.79 12.61
C ILE A 36 -18.66 -18.20 13.89
N LYS A 37 -17.89 -18.20 14.97
CA LYS A 37 -18.34 -17.74 16.28
C LYS A 37 -18.36 -16.21 16.33
N SER A 38 -19.34 -15.65 17.03
CA SER A 38 -19.37 -14.25 17.44
C SER A 38 -19.74 -14.20 18.92
N ASP A 39 -18.89 -13.53 19.68
CA ASP A 39 -19.13 -13.12 21.06
C ASP A 39 -18.23 -11.91 21.35
N PRO A 40 -18.55 -11.07 22.37
CA PRO A 40 -17.83 -9.82 22.58
C PRO A 40 -16.31 -9.96 22.73
N LYS A 41 -15.82 -11.04 23.34
CA LYS A 41 -14.38 -11.26 23.53
C LYS A 41 -13.72 -11.74 22.24
N ILE A 42 -14.39 -12.61 21.48
CA ILE A 42 -13.91 -13.02 20.16
C ILE A 42 -13.88 -11.82 19.21
N ASP A 43 -14.94 -11.01 19.21
CA ASP A 43 -15.10 -9.87 18.30
C ASP A 43 -14.02 -8.81 18.55
N GLU A 44 -13.77 -8.46 19.81
CA GLU A 44 -12.69 -7.56 20.20
C GLU A 44 -11.31 -8.05 19.72
N ASN A 45 -11.09 -9.37 19.71
CA ASN A 45 -9.79 -9.98 19.35
C ASN A 45 -9.77 -10.59 17.94
N ARG A 46 -10.80 -10.39 17.12
CA ARG A 46 -10.97 -11.08 15.83
C ARG A 46 -9.83 -10.79 14.87
N HIS A 47 -9.35 -9.55 14.85
CA HIS A 47 -8.22 -9.13 14.02
C HIS A 47 -6.90 -9.81 14.43
N PHE A 48 -6.65 -10.03 15.72
CA PHE A 48 -5.51 -10.82 16.19
C PHE A 48 -5.64 -12.30 15.84
N ASN A 49 -6.84 -12.89 16.02
CA ASN A 49 -7.10 -14.28 15.65
C ASN A 49 -6.88 -14.49 14.14
N ALA A 50 -7.37 -13.56 13.32
CA ALA A 50 -7.21 -13.59 11.87
C ALA A 50 -5.74 -13.43 11.46
N GLU A 51 -5.01 -12.50 12.08
CA GLU A 51 -3.59 -12.36 11.79
C GLU A 51 -2.81 -13.63 12.16
N PHE A 52 -3.13 -14.29 13.27
CA PHE A 52 -2.49 -15.56 13.62
C PHE A 52 -2.77 -16.63 12.56
N LEU A 53 -4.02 -16.76 12.13
CA LEU A 53 -4.38 -17.66 11.03
C LEU A 53 -3.58 -17.34 9.75
N PHE A 54 -3.46 -16.06 9.40
CA PHE A 54 -2.73 -15.62 8.20
C PHE A 54 -1.24 -15.96 8.30
N GLN A 55 -0.64 -15.84 9.48
CA GLN A 55 0.76 -16.20 9.71
C GLN A 55 0.98 -17.71 9.57
N ILE A 56 0.05 -18.55 10.05
CA ILE A 56 0.13 -20.01 9.85
C ILE A 56 0.06 -20.36 8.37
N ILE A 57 -0.90 -19.79 7.64
CA ILE A 57 -1.06 -20.05 6.20
C ILE A 57 0.18 -19.58 5.41
N THR A 58 0.75 -18.43 5.78
CA THR A 58 1.99 -17.91 5.17
C THR A 58 3.16 -18.86 5.41
N HIS A 59 3.25 -19.48 6.59
CA HIS A 59 4.39 -20.33 6.95
C HIS A 59 4.26 -21.78 6.46
N TYR A 60 3.04 -22.32 6.36
CA TYR A 60 2.76 -23.70 5.90
C TYR A 60 1.80 -23.74 4.70
N PRO A 61 2.09 -23.05 3.58
CA PRO A 61 1.12 -22.86 2.49
C PRO A 61 0.64 -24.16 1.86
N GLU A 62 1.54 -25.08 1.52
CA GLU A 62 1.19 -26.37 0.90
C GLU A 62 0.36 -27.25 1.83
N GLN A 63 0.73 -27.32 3.11
CA GLN A 63 -0.03 -28.08 4.10
C GLN A 63 -1.43 -27.49 4.30
N CYS A 64 -1.55 -26.17 4.36
CA CYS A 64 -2.85 -25.49 4.48
C CYS A 64 -3.73 -25.77 3.25
N LYS A 65 -3.14 -25.76 2.06
CA LYS A 65 -3.84 -26.12 0.81
C LYS A 65 -4.37 -27.54 0.84
N GLU A 66 -3.57 -28.51 1.26
CA GLU A 66 -4.03 -29.91 1.41
C GLU A 66 -5.15 -30.07 2.45
N ILE A 67 -5.08 -29.32 3.56
CA ILE A 67 -6.13 -29.32 4.59
C ILE A 67 -7.43 -28.75 4.01
N PHE A 68 -7.38 -27.58 3.38
CA PHE A 68 -8.56 -26.92 2.82
C PHE A 68 -9.18 -27.68 1.65
N GLN A 69 -8.42 -28.50 0.92
CA GLN A 69 -8.96 -29.40 -0.09
C GLN A 69 -9.80 -30.55 0.49
N LYS A 70 -9.54 -30.95 1.73
CA LYS A 70 -10.18 -32.11 2.38
C LYS A 70 -11.34 -31.71 3.31
N GLU A 71 -11.35 -30.47 3.78
CA GLU A 71 -12.29 -30.00 4.81
C GLU A 71 -13.34 -29.04 4.24
N ASP A 72 -14.59 -29.21 4.68
CA ASP A 72 -15.73 -28.41 4.19
C ASP A 72 -15.96 -27.09 4.95
N TYR A 73 -15.25 -26.86 6.06
CA TYR A 73 -15.51 -25.73 6.95
C TYR A 73 -15.20 -24.38 6.31
N ILE A 74 -14.39 -24.35 5.25
CA ILE A 74 -14.07 -23.11 4.53
C ILE A 74 -15.30 -22.50 3.84
N ASN A 75 -16.31 -23.33 3.55
CA ASN A 75 -17.58 -22.89 2.97
C ASN A 75 -18.60 -22.43 4.03
N LYS A 76 -18.29 -22.63 5.32
CA LYS A 76 -19.16 -22.32 6.46
C LYS A 76 -18.67 -21.05 7.14
N VAL A 77 -19.21 -19.91 6.72
CA VAL A 77 -18.90 -18.58 7.25
C VAL A 77 -20.18 -17.87 7.68
N THR A 78 -20.16 -17.25 8.85
CA THR A 78 -21.29 -16.46 9.36
C THR A 78 -21.45 -15.19 8.52
N THR A 79 -22.69 -14.83 8.18
CA THR A 79 -23.01 -13.70 7.28
C THR A 79 -22.97 -12.33 7.97
N ASP A 80 -22.15 -12.18 9.01
CA ASP A 80 -21.92 -10.91 9.70
C ASP A 80 -20.92 -10.06 8.90
N ASP A 81 -21.17 -8.76 8.79
CA ASP A 81 -20.37 -7.87 7.94
C ASP A 81 -18.90 -7.78 8.39
N ASN A 82 -18.63 -7.77 9.70
CA ASN A 82 -17.26 -7.72 10.22
C ASN A 82 -16.53 -9.03 9.94
N ILE A 83 -17.24 -10.16 10.06
CA ILE A 83 -16.69 -11.47 9.72
C ILE A 83 -16.36 -11.57 8.23
N LEU A 84 -17.28 -11.14 7.38
CA LEU A 84 -17.11 -11.18 5.93
C LEU A 84 -16.03 -10.22 5.44
N TYR A 85 -15.83 -9.09 6.11
CA TYR A 85 -14.70 -8.19 5.86
C TYR A 85 -13.35 -8.91 6.09
N VAL A 86 -13.20 -9.60 7.23
CA VAL A 86 -11.99 -10.39 7.53
C VAL A 86 -11.84 -11.55 6.55
N TYR A 87 -12.96 -12.14 6.12
CA TYR A 87 -12.94 -13.24 5.16
C TYR A 87 -12.46 -12.78 3.77
N ILE A 88 -12.91 -11.61 3.30
CA ILE A 88 -12.39 -10.99 2.07
C ILE A 88 -10.88 -10.72 2.20
N ALA A 89 -10.43 -10.21 3.35
CA ALA A 89 -9.00 -9.99 3.58
C ALA A 89 -8.17 -11.29 3.50
N LEU A 90 -8.70 -12.41 4.03
CA LEU A 90 -8.10 -13.74 3.89
C LEU A 90 -7.99 -14.13 2.40
N LEU A 91 -9.09 -14.06 1.66
CA LEU A 91 -9.15 -14.49 0.26
C LEU A 91 -8.31 -13.60 -0.66
N SER A 92 -8.25 -12.30 -0.38
CA SER A 92 -7.36 -11.35 -1.06
C SER A 92 -5.89 -11.75 -0.92
N ARG A 93 -5.49 -12.12 0.31
CA ARG A 93 -4.11 -12.51 0.61
C ARG A 93 -3.78 -13.90 0.06
N PHE A 94 -4.72 -14.83 0.12
CA PHE A 94 -4.55 -16.25 -0.22
C PHE A 94 -5.59 -16.69 -1.25
N GLU A 95 -5.44 -16.22 -2.48
CA GLU A 95 -6.40 -16.41 -3.58
C GLU A 95 -6.75 -17.88 -3.85
N PHE A 96 -5.81 -18.81 -3.61
CA PHE A 96 -6.05 -20.24 -3.77
C PHE A 96 -7.22 -20.78 -2.92
N ILE A 97 -7.55 -20.12 -1.80
CA ILE A 97 -8.67 -20.51 -0.94
C ILE A 97 -10.00 -20.26 -1.67
N TYR A 98 -10.09 -19.19 -2.47
CA TYR A 98 -11.28 -18.88 -3.26
C TYR A 98 -11.58 -19.99 -4.27
N ASP A 99 -10.55 -20.56 -4.89
CA ASP A 99 -10.69 -21.67 -5.84
C ASP A 99 -11.25 -22.94 -5.22
N LEU A 100 -11.03 -23.13 -3.91
CA LEU A 100 -11.52 -24.28 -3.15
C LEU A 100 -12.98 -24.12 -2.67
N LEU A 101 -13.57 -22.93 -2.83
CA LEU A 101 -14.94 -22.70 -2.41
C LEU A 101 -15.95 -23.38 -3.34
N ASP A 102 -16.93 -24.03 -2.72
CA ASP A 102 -18.09 -24.57 -3.40
C ASP A 102 -19.12 -23.47 -3.74
N SER A 103 -20.24 -23.88 -4.35
CA SER A 103 -21.31 -22.95 -4.73
C SER A 103 -21.94 -22.23 -3.53
N SER A 104 -21.97 -22.85 -2.35
CA SER A 104 -22.52 -22.25 -1.14
C SER A 104 -21.61 -21.17 -0.57
N GLY A 105 -20.30 -21.44 -0.48
CA GLY A 105 -19.31 -20.46 -0.02
C GLY A 105 -19.24 -19.24 -0.95
N ARG A 106 -19.29 -19.48 -2.28
CA ARG A 106 -19.31 -18.40 -3.28
C ARG A 106 -20.61 -17.59 -3.24
N ALA A 107 -21.75 -18.23 -2.95
CA ALA A 107 -23.03 -17.54 -2.84
C ALA A 107 -23.07 -16.55 -1.65
N ILE A 108 -22.45 -16.91 -0.51
CA ILE A 108 -22.32 -16.01 0.65
C ILE A 108 -21.57 -14.74 0.25
N LEU A 109 -20.41 -14.88 -0.39
CA LEU A 109 -19.61 -13.75 -0.87
C LEU A 109 -20.36 -12.90 -1.88
N SER A 110 -21.02 -13.53 -2.85
CA SER A 110 -21.78 -12.83 -3.89
C SER A 110 -22.92 -11.99 -3.30
N SER A 111 -23.66 -12.54 -2.33
CA SER A 111 -24.73 -11.83 -1.63
C SER A 111 -24.20 -10.59 -0.89
N TYR A 112 -23.06 -10.72 -0.21
CA TYR A 112 -22.41 -9.62 0.48
C TYR A 112 -21.90 -8.54 -0.48
N LEU A 113 -21.16 -8.93 -1.52
CA LEU A 113 -20.58 -7.98 -2.49
C LEU A 113 -21.62 -7.27 -3.36
N THR A 114 -22.83 -7.84 -3.49
CA THR A 114 -23.97 -7.16 -4.12
C THR A 114 -24.45 -5.98 -3.27
N LYS A 115 -24.43 -6.11 -1.94
CA LYS A 115 -24.81 -5.03 -1.01
C LYS A 115 -23.68 -4.03 -0.77
N HIS A 116 -22.43 -4.50 -0.84
CA HIS A 116 -21.23 -3.73 -0.53
C HIS A 116 -20.32 -3.62 -1.75
N GLU A 117 -20.80 -2.97 -2.82
CA GLU A 117 -20.08 -2.94 -4.10
C GLU A 117 -18.64 -2.41 -4.00
N LYS A 118 -18.41 -1.41 -3.13
CA LYS A 118 -17.07 -0.86 -2.87
C LYS A 118 -16.07 -1.90 -2.36
N MET A 119 -16.53 -2.99 -1.74
CA MET A 119 -15.66 -4.06 -1.26
C MET A 119 -15.03 -4.87 -2.38
N LYS A 120 -15.55 -4.81 -3.61
CA LYS A 120 -14.99 -5.54 -4.76
C LYS A 120 -13.54 -5.15 -5.06
N ILE A 121 -13.11 -3.94 -4.68
CA ILE A 121 -11.70 -3.50 -4.78
C ILE A 121 -10.75 -4.41 -3.99
N TYR A 122 -11.23 -5.06 -2.94
CA TYR A 122 -10.44 -5.97 -2.12
C TYR A 122 -10.51 -7.43 -2.61
N CYS A 123 -11.15 -7.68 -3.76
CA CYS A 123 -11.42 -9.02 -4.26
C CYS A 123 -10.69 -9.32 -5.59
N PRO A 124 -9.35 -9.29 -5.64
CA PRO A 124 -8.62 -9.56 -6.88
C PRO A 124 -8.85 -10.97 -7.42
N PHE A 125 -9.19 -11.91 -6.53
CA PHE A 125 -9.57 -13.30 -6.88
C PHE A 125 -10.87 -13.42 -7.71
N LEU A 126 -11.65 -12.34 -7.86
CA LEU A 126 -12.81 -12.31 -8.76
C LEU A 126 -12.46 -11.82 -10.16
N SER A 127 -11.32 -11.17 -10.32
CA SER A 127 -10.86 -10.67 -11.62
C SER A 127 -10.08 -11.76 -12.35
N LYS A 128 -10.11 -11.73 -13.69
CA LYS A 128 -9.40 -12.71 -14.52
C LYS A 128 -7.88 -12.66 -14.32
N ASN A 129 -7.35 -11.47 -14.04
CA ASN A 129 -5.96 -11.23 -13.73
C ASN A 129 -5.82 -9.88 -13.01
N ILE A 130 -4.65 -9.63 -12.42
CA ILE A 130 -4.37 -8.40 -11.68
C ILE A 130 -4.46 -7.14 -12.55
N SER A 131 -4.10 -7.20 -13.83
CA SER A 131 -4.16 -6.03 -14.73
C SER A 131 -5.60 -5.57 -14.95
N GLU A 132 -6.53 -6.52 -15.19
CA GLU A 132 -7.96 -6.22 -15.32
C GLU A 132 -8.53 -5.66 -14.01
N HIS A 133 -8.14 -6.22 -12.86
CA HIS A 133 -8.54 -5.71 -11.55
C HIS A 133 -8.12 -4.25 -11.35
N LEU A 134 -6.84 -3.94 -11.60
CA LEU A 134 -6.29 -2.60 -11.44
C LEU A 134 -6.99 -1.59 -12.37
N LYS A 135 -7.21 -1.94 -13.63
CA LYS A 135 -7.93 -1.07 -14.58
C LYS A 135 -9.36 -0.75 -14.14
N GLU A 136 -10.06 -1.71 -13.52
CA GLU A 136 -11.43 -1.50 -13.06
C GLU A 136 -11.52 -0.62 -11.80
N PHE A 137 -10.58 -0.79 -10.87
CA PHE A 137 -10.70 -0.24 -9.52
C PHE A 137 -9.79 0.94 -9.21
N LEU A 138 -8.70 1.14 -9.96
CA LEU A 138 -7.80 2.28 -9.76
C LEU A 138 -8.53 3.62 -9.96
N PRO A 139 -9.35 3.84 -11.02
CA PRO A 139 -10.10 5.09 -11.17
C PRO A 139 -11.16 5.33 -10.08
N LYS A 140 -11.53 4.29 -9.33
CA LYS A 140 -12.52 4.35 -8.23
C LYS A 140 -11.83 4.44 -6.87
N ALA A 141 -10.50 4.49 -6.84
CA ALA A 141 -9.76 4.42 -5.60
C ALA A 141 -9.89 5.72 -4.81
N ASN A 142 -9.90 5.59 -3.49
CA ASN A 142 -9.62 6.67 -2.58
C ASN A 142 -8.22 6.44 -2.01
N HIS A 143 -7.80 7.31 -1.09
CA HIS A 143 -6.46 7.25 -0.51
C HIS A 143 -6.14 5.89 0.14
N GLU A 144 -7.08 5.33 0.92
CA GLU A 144 -6.89 4.03 1.58
C GLU A 144 -6.89 2.86 0.59
N THR A 145 -7.80 2.86 -0.38
CA THR A 145 -7.91 1.76 -1.32
C THR A 145 -6.78 1.79 -2.35
N PHE A 146 -6.27 2.97 -2.72
CA PHE A 146 -5.07 3.06 -3.56
C PHE A 146 -3.83 2.50 -2.85
N LYS A 147 -3.67 2.78 -1.55
CA LYS A 147 -2.62 2.16 -0.73
C LYS A 147 -2.72 0.64 -0.73
N TYR A 148 -3.93 0.10 -0.63
CA TYR A 148 -4.16 -1.34 -0.79
C TYR A 148 -3.78 -1.83 -2.19
N LEU A 149 -4.19 -1.16 -3.26
CA LEU A 149 -3.86 -1.55 -4.65
C LEU A 149 -2.34 -1.52 -4.90
N LEU A 150 -1.61 -0.56 -4.33
CA LEU A 150 -0.15 -0.54 -4.38
C LEU A 150 0.46 -1.73 -3.66
N LYS A 151 0.01 -2.06 -2.45
CA LYS A 151 0.49 -3.24 -1.73
C LYS A 151 0.17 -4.54 -2.47
N LEU A 152 -1.01 -4.61 -3.10
CA LEU A 152 -1.38 -5.75 -3.94
C LEU A 152 -0.44 -5.86 -5.16
N SER A 153 -0.11 -4.75 -5.80
CA SER A 153 0.78 -4.73 -6.96
C SER A 153 2.23 -5.16 -6.66
N GLU A 154 2.68 -5.01 -5.41
CA GLU A 154 3.99 -5.49 -4.96
C GLU A 154 4.09 -7.02 -5.06
N LYS A 155 3.01 -7.75 -4.75
CA LYS A 155 2.92 -9.22 -4.90
C LYS A 155 3.20 -9.66 -6.34
N PHE A 156 2.87 -8.81 -7.31
CA PHE A 156 3.01 -9.08 -8.74
C PHE A 156 4.21 -8.36 -9.36
N SER A 157 5.03 -7.65 -8.57
CA SER A 157 6.17 -6.85 -9.05
C SER A 157 5.82 -5.75 -10.06
N ILE A 158 4.59 -5.22 -10.01
CA ILE A 158 4.08 -4.19 -10.94
C ILE A 158 3.75 -2.85 -10.24
N LYS A 159 4.33 -2.60 -9.06
CA LYS A 159 4.11 -1.36 -8.28
C LYS A 159 4.37 -0.09 -9.09
N ASN A 160 5.44 -0.08 -9.88
CA ASN A 160 5.77 1.07 -10.69
C ASN A 160 4.72 1.35 -11.77
N GLU A 161 4.14 0.30 -12.37
CA GLU A 161 3.09 0.44 -13.38
C GLU A 161 1.81 1.01 -12.75
N VAL A 162 1.46 0.59 -11.54
CA VAL A 162 0.32 1.14 -10.80
C VAL A 162 0.51 2.61 -10.43
N MET A 163 1.71 3.00 -10.00
CA MET A 163 2.03 4.42 -9.76
C MET A 163 1.95 5.24 -11.05
N MET A 164 2.40 4.71 -12.18
CA MET A 164 2.26 5.37 -13.49
C MET A 164 0.80 5.53 -13.89
N LEU A 165 -0.05 4.53 -13.67
CA LEU A 165 -1.50 4.65 -13.88
C LEU A 165 -2.13 5.70 -12.96
N GLY A 166 -1.72 5.77 -11.69
CA GLY A 166 -2.15 6.85 -10.78
C GLY A 166 -1.78 8.25 -11.28
N LEU A 167 -0.60 8.40 -11.91
CA LEU A 167 -0.22 9.66 -12.57
C LEU A 167 -1.07 9.95 -13.82
N GLU A 168 -1.53 8.92 -14.53
CA GLU A 168 -2.47 9.08 -15.65
C GLU A 168 -3.85 9.53 -15.17
N GLU A 169 -4.37 8.93 -14.09
CA GLU A 169 -5.62 9.40 -13.45
C GLU A 169 -5.50 10.86 -13.00
N TYR A 170 -4.38 11.24 -12.38
CA TYR A 170 -4.11 12.64 -12.07
C TYR A 170 -4.11 13.53 -13.32
N GLY A 171 -3.40 13.11 -14.37
CA GLY A 171 -3.35 13.82 -15.64
C GLY A 171 -4.68 13.99 -16.34
N ASN A 172 -5.62 13.07 -16.11
CA ASN A 172 -6.96 13.06 -16.71
C ASN A 172 -8.00 13.86 -15.91
N SER A 173 -7.60 14.49 -14.80
CA SER A 173 -8.52 15.27 -13.94
C SER A 173 -9.29 16.32 -14.74
N THR A 174 -10.61 16.33 -14.60
CA THR A 174 -11.53 17.18 -15.38
C THR A 174 -11.96 18.44 -14.65
N SER A 175 -11.59 18.58 -13.37
CA SER A 175 -11.85 19.76 -12.55
C SER A 175 -10.71 20.02 -11.55
N TYR A 176 -10.66 21.23 -10.99
CA TYR A 176 -9.70 21.58 -9.94
C TYR A 176 -9.85 20.71 -8.69
N ASP A 177 -11.09 20.42 -8.27
CA ASP A 177 -11.35 19.59 -7.08
C ASP A 177 -10.93 18.13 -7.31
N GLU A 178 -11.12 17.61 -8.53
CA GLU A 178 -10.66 16.29 -8.92
C GLU A 178 -9.13 16.23 -8.98
N ALA A 179 -8.46 17.25 -9.53
CA ALA A 179 -7.00 17.32 -9.53
C ALA A 179 -6.44 17.37 -8.10
N ASP A 180 -7.06 18.12 -7.20
CA ASP A 180 -6.70 18.12 -5.78
C ASP A 180 -6.88 16.73 -5.15
N ALA A 181 -8.01 16.06 -5.39
CA ALA A 181 -8.26 14.72 -4.87
C ALA A 181 -7.24 13.71 -5.41
N ASN A 182 -7.02 13.69 -6.73
CA ASN A 182 -6.11 12.76 -7.39
C ASN A 182 -4.65 12.98 -6.97
N PHE A 183 -4.21 14.22 -6.74
CA PHE A 183 -2.87 14.48 -6.19
C PHE A 183 -2.70 13.83 -4.81
N ASN A 184 -3.69 14.01 -3.92
CA ASN A 184 -3.66 13.46 -2.57
C ASN A 184 -3.79 11.93 -2.55
N ILE A 185 -4.53 11.35 -3.50
CA ILE A 185 -4.73 9.90 -3.60
C ILE A 185 -3.49 9.22 -4.19
N TYR A 186 -2.96 9.73 -5.31
CA TYR A 186 -2.00 8.98 -6.14
C TYR A 186 -0.54 9.44 -6.02
N ILE A 187 -0.29 10.64 -5.50
CA ILE A 187 1.02 11.29 -5.63
C ILE A 187 1.64 11.61 -4.27
N GLU A 188 0.97 12.41 -3.45
CA GLU A 188 1.55 13.08 -2.27
C GLU A 188 2.37 12.15 -1.38
N ASP A 189 1.77 11.04 -0.92
CA ASP A 189 2.38 10.08 -0.01
C ASP A 189 3.47 9.20 -0.66
N TYR A 190 3.53 9.18 -1.99
CA TYR A 190 4.32 8.22 -2.75
C TYR A 190 5.50 8.84 -3.48
N LEU A 191 5.69 10.15 -3.40
CA LEU A 191 6.78 10.88 -4.06
C LEU A 191 8.16 10.33 -3.70
N ILE A 192 8.35 9.84 -2.47
CA ILE A 192 9.63 9.25 -2.04
C ILE A 192 9.97 7.98 -2.81
N ASP A 193 8.98 7.24 -3.29
CA ASP A 193 9.15 6.01 -4.06
C ASP A 193 9.36 6.27 -5.55
N TYR A 194 9.14 7.50 -6.04
CA TYR A 194 9.19 7.80 -7.48
C TYR A 194 10.58 7.63 -8.08
N ASN A 195 10.63 6.95 -9.22
CA ASN A 195 11.82 6.96 -10.08
C ASN A 195 11.79 8.17 -11.03
N PHE A 196 12.87 8.37 -11.79
CA PHE A 196 12.98 9.52 -12.69
C PHE A 196 11.89 9.54 -13.77
N ALA A 197 11.50 8.40 -14.33
CA ALA A 197 10.46 8.32 -15.34
C ALA A 197 9.08 8.76 -14.80
N MET A 198 8.77 8.44 -13.55
CA MET A 198 7.55 8.92 -12.88
C MET A 198 7.56 10.43 -12.67
N PHE A 199 8.70 11.01 -12.29
CA PHE A 199 8.83 12.47 -12.23
C PHE A 199 8.66 13.11 -13.61
N GLN A 200 9.23 12.54 -14.67
CA GLN A 200 9.02 13.03 -16.03
C GLN A 200 7.54 12.98 -16.43
N LYS A 201 6.83 11.88 -16.09
CA LYS A 201 5.40 11.75 -16.33
C LYS A 201 4.59 12.79 -15.54
N TYR A 202 4.92 13.03 -14.27
CA TYR A 202 4.31 14.11 -13.48
C TYR A 202 4.46 15.46 -14.15
N LEU A 203 5.67 15.81 -14.61
CA LEU A 203 5.94 17.07 -15.29
C LEU A 203 5.12 17.20 -16.58
N GLU A 204 5.05 16.13 -17.37
CA GLU A 204 4.27 16.09 -18.61
C GLU A 204 2.78 16.30 -18.36
N VAL A 205 2.16 15.56 -17.43
CA VAL A 205 0.72 15.68 -17.18
C VAL A 205 0.38 17.03 -16.56
N SER A 206 1.24 17.55 -15.69
CA SER A 206 1.07 18.86 -15.05
C SER A 206 1.19 20.01 -16.04
N GLU A 207 2.04 19.89 -17.05
CA GLU A 207 2.20 20.93 -18.07
C GLU A 207 1.01 20.99 -19.03
N ASN A 208 0.37 19.85 -19.30
CA ASN A 208 -0.62 19.72 -20.37
C ASN A 208 -2.08 19.91 -19.92
N ASN A 209 -2.40 19.79 -18.62
CA ASN A 209 -3.77 19.90 -18.13
C ASN A 209 -4.01 21.19 -17.32
N SER A 210 -4.89 22.09 -17.81
CA SER A 210 -5.22 23.34 -17.11
C SER A 210 -5.89 23.13 -15.75
N GLN A 211 -6.62 22.02 -15.59
CA GLN A 211 -7.20 21.65 -14.30
C GLN A 211 -6.13 21.33 -13.26
N ILE A 212 -4.89 21.05 -13.71
CA ILE A 212 -3.73 20.86 -12.84
C ILE A 212 -2.97 22.17 -12.66
N TYR A 213 -2.53 22.82 -13.74
CA TYR A 213 -1.61 23.96 -13.61
C TYR A 213 -2.25 25.28 -13.19
N ASP A 214 -3.56 25.48 -13.45
CA ASP A 214 -4.27 26.70 -13.05
C ASP A 214 -4.91 26.59 -11.65
N ARG A 215 -4.83 25.43 -10.98
CA ARG A 215 -5.44 25.24 -9.65
C ARG A 215 -4.63 25.96 -8.56
N ARG A 216 -5.32 26.50 -7.55
CA ARG A 216 -4.69 27.27 -6.45
C ARG A 216 -3.59 26.52 -5.71
N LYS A 217 -3.73 25.20 -5.54
CA LYS A 217 -2.76 24.35 -4.83
C LYS A 217 -1.56 23.94 -5.66
N PHE A 218 -1.53 24.26 -6.97
CA PHE A 218 -0.45 23.84 -7.87
C PHE A 218 0.94 24.23 -7.35
N TYR A 219 1.09 25.47 -6.86
CA TYR A 219 2.34 25.96 -6.29
C TYR A 219 2.83 25.12 -5.09
N GLY A 220 1.93 24.82 -4.13
CA GLY A 220 2.27 24.02 -2.96
C GLY A 220 2.62 22.57 -3.32
N SER A 221 1.80 21.95 -4.18
CA SER A 221 2.07 20.60 -4.69
C SER A 221 3.39 20.52 -5.45
N ASN A 222 3.69 21.49 -6.32
CA ASN A 222 4.94 21.49 -7.09
C ASN A 222 6.17 21.73 -6.23
N ASN A 223 6.07 22.56 -5.18
CA ASN A 223 7.15 22.72 -4.22
C ASN A 223 7.50 21.36 -3.56
N LEU A 224 6.49 20.57 -3.19
CA LEU A 224 6.70 19.22 -2.65
C LEU A 224 7.36 18.30 -3.68
N VAL A 225 6.83 18.23 -4.90
CA VAL A 225 7.40 17.39 -5.97
C VAL A 225 8.84 17.80 -6.29
N TYR A 226 9.10 19.09 -6.46
CA TYR A 226 10.43 19.62 -6.76
C TYR A 226 11.42 19.33 -5.65
N LYS A 227 11.02 19.47 -4.37
CA LYS A 227 11.86 19.13 -3.23
C LYS A 227 12.37 17.68 -3.33
N ILE A 228 11.48 16.73 -3.57
CA ILE A 228 11.84 15.32 -3.66
C ILE A 228 12.62 15.01 -4.94
N LEU A 229 12.24 15.58 -6.08
CA LEU A 229 12.97 15.46 -7.34
C LEU A 229 14.42 15.94 -7.21
N PHE A 230 14.61 17.14 -6.64
CA PHE A 230 15.94 17.71 -6.41
C PHE A 230 16.74 16.83 -5.44
N LYS A 231 16.15 16.43 -4.31
CA LYS A 231 16.80 15.55 -3.34
C LYS A 231 17.29 14.23 -3.94
N LYS A 232 16.47 13.56 -4.75
CA LYS A 232 16.82 12.24 -5.33
C LYS A 232 17.72 12.34 -6.55
N PHE A 233 17.59 13.41 -7.32
CA PHE A 233 18.09 13.47 -8.70
C PHE A 233 18.79 14.80 -9.04
N ALA A 234 19.30 15.56 -8.07
CA ALA A 234 20.02 16.82 -8.31
C ALA A 234 21.13 16.68 -9.39
N ILE A 235 21.92 15.60 -9.31
CA ILE A 235 22.96 15.31 -10.30
C ILE A 235 22.32 15.06 -11.67
N LEU A 236 21.30 14.21 -11.75
CA LEU A 236 20.60 13.92 -13.00
C LEU A 236 19.88 15.14 -13.57
N MET A 237 19.39 16.07 -12.75
CA MET A 237 18.84 17.33 -13.24
C MET A 237 19.90 18.19 -13.94
N GLY A 238 21.17 18.08 -13.53
CA GLY A 238 22.31 18.70 -14.20
C GLY A 238 22.84 17.94 -15.43
N TYR A 239 22.64 16.62 -15.52
CA TYR A 239 23.16 15.76 -16.59
C TYR A 239 22.12 15.35 -17.66
N HIS A 240 20.86 15.14 -17.29
CA HIS A 240 19.79 14.71 -18.20
C HIS A 240 19.00 15.87 -18.82
N GLU A 241 19.40 17.12 -18.58
CA GLU A 241 18.66 18.32 -18.98
C GLU A 241 17.14 18.07 -18.90
N ILE A 242 16.57 18.04 -17.68
CA ILE A 242 15.14 18.31 -17.61
C ILE A 242 14.98 19.70 -18.20
N ASP A 243 14.56 19.76 -19.46
CA ASP A 243 14.50 21.01 -20.19
C ASP A 243 13.43 21.86 -19.54
N SER A 244 13.88 22.80 -18.71
CA SER A 244 12.99 23.68 -17.99
C SER A 244 12.11 24.52 -18.94
N LYS A 245 12.51 24.66 -20.21
CA LYS A 245 11.72 25.29 -21.26
C LYS A 245 10.59 24.40 -21.77
N LYS A 246 10.70 23.08 -21.62
CA LYS A 246 9.63 22.12 -21.95
C LYS A 246 8.53 22.09 -20.89
N PHE A 247 8.85 22.44 -19.64
CA PHE A 247 7.90 22.44 -18.52
C PHE A 247 7.79 23.81 -17.82
N PRO A 248 7.49 24.89 -18.57
CA PRO A 248 7.52 26.24 -18.03
C PRO A 248 6.49 26.46 -16.92
N LYS A 249 5.32 25.82 -16.95
CA LYS A 249 4.29 26.02 -15.91
C LYS A 249 4.73 25.41 -14.60
N PHE A 250 5.35 24.24 -14.62
CA PHE A 250 5.92 23.65 -13.42
C PHE A 250 7.05 24.52 -12.86
N PHE A 251 8.07 24.84 -13.67
CA PHE A 251 9.27 25.50 -13.19
C PHE A 251 9.11 26.98 -12.82
N SER A 252 8.08 27.66 -13.34
CA SER A 252 7.72 29.02 -12.93
C SER A 252 6.92 29.06 -11.61
N ASN A 253 6.35 27.94 -11.18
CA ASN A 253 5.52 27.81 -9.98
C ASN A 253 6.21 27.01 -8.87
N VAL A 254 7.53 27.18 -8.73
CA VAL A 254 8.33 26.50 -7.69
C VAL A 254 9.30 27.49 -7.04
N ASP A 255 9.40 27.44 -5.71
CA ASP A 255 10.39 28.18 -4.94
C ASP A 255 11.76 27.48 -4.93
N LYS A 256 12.41 27.45 -6.09
CA LYS A 256 13.65 26.70 -6.30
C LYS A 256 14.73 27.09 -5.30
N ILE A 257 14.92 28.39 -5.09
CA ILE A 257 16.02 28.92 -4.26
C ILE A 257 15.87 28.45 -2.83
N ASN A 258 14.68 28.61 -2.23
CA ASN A 258 14.47 28.21 -0.84
C ASN A 258 14.48 26.69 -0.69
N ILE A 259 13.89 25.95 -1.64
CA ILE A 259 13.85 24.48 -1.58
C ILE A 259 15.24 23.88 -1.71
N GLU A 260 16.04 24.31 -2.68
CA GLU A 260 17.41 23.80 -2.85
C GLU A 260 18.28 24.10 -1.63
N LYS A 261 18.11 25.29 -1.02
CA LYS A 261 18.81 25.66 0.21
C LYS A 261 18.41 24.72 1.36
N GLN A 262 17.11 24.51 1.57
CA GLN A 262 16.59 23.60 2.60
C GLN A 262 17.11 22.18 2.42
N VAL A 263 17.07 21.63 1.20
CA VAL A 263 17.56 20.26 0.94
C VAL A 263 19.06 20.14 1.23
N LYS A 264 19.87 21.12 0.81
CA LYS A 264 21.31 21.13 1.10
C LYS A 264 21.62 21.28 2.59
N GLU A 265 20.78 21.97 3.36
CA GLU A 265 20.89 22.06 4.81
C GLU A 265 20.49 20.76 5.51
N GLU A 266 19.44 20.07 5.03
CA GLU A 266 19.02 18.75 5.51
C GLU A 266 20.05 17.65 5.20
N GLU A 267 20.78 17.76 4.08
CA GLU A 267 21.79 16.79 3.64
C GLU A 267 23.20 17.07 4.15
N LYS A 268 23.44 18.23 4.81
CA LYS A 268 24.68 18.40 5.56
C LYS A 268 24.70 17.29 6.61
N PRO A 269 25.67 16.35 6.56
CA PRO A 269 25.73 15.30 7.54
C PRO A 269 25.92 15.91 8.92
N GLU A 270 25.73 15.10 9.95
CA GLU A 270 26.30 15.21 11.31
C GLU A 270 27.82 15.50 11.31
N LYS A 271 28.30 16.50 10.56
CA LYS A 271 29.60 17.12 10.75
C LYS A 271 29.68 17.78 12.12
N ASP A 272 28.54 18.02 12.77
CA ASP A 272 28.47 18.39 14.19
C ASP A 272 28.70 17.23 15.15
N PHE A 273 28.41 15.96 14.79
CA PHE A 273 28.66 14.84 15.72
C PHE A 273 30.14 14.46 15.77
N LEU A 274 30.81 14.40 14.62
CA LEU A 274 32.26 14.17 14.55
C LEU A 274 33.08 15.38 15.02
N SER A 275 32.63 16.61 14.77
CA SER A 275 33.30 17.81 15.31
C SER A 275 33.07 17.98 16.82
N ALA A 276 31.91 17.57 17.35
CA ALA A 276 31.65 17.56 18.80
C ALA A 276 32.39 16.44 19.54
N LEU A 277 32.70 15.31 18.88
CA LEU A 277 33.60 14.30 19.45
C LEU A 277 35.05 14.80 19.49
N LEU A 278 35.49 15.49 18.42
CA LEU A 278 36.86 16.00 18.29
C LEU A 278 37.11 17.32 19.03
N SER A 279 36.08 17.99 19.54
CA SER A 279 36.21 19.21 20.36
C SER A 279 36.33 18.95 21.86
N THR A 280 36.41 17.68 22.28
CA THR A 280 36.60 17.28 23.68
C THR A 280 38.04 16.87 24.04
N ASP A 281 38.98 16.99 23.11
CA ASP A 281 40.39 16.56 23.28
C ASP A 281 41.34 17.67 23.76
N ASP A 282 40.85 18.66 24.53
CA ASP A 282 41.70 19.69 25.16
C ASP A 282 41.94 19.50 26.66
N ASP A 283 41.48 18.40 27.28
CA ASP A 283 41.84 18.06 28.66
C ASP A 283 42.08 16.55 28.85
N LEU A 284 43.20 16.06 28.32
CA LEU A 284 43.84 14.86 28.88
C LEU A 284 44.81 15.30 29.98
N PRO A 285 44.54 14.99 31.26
CA PRO A 285 45.42 15.38 32.34
C PRO A 285 46.67 14.49 32.37
N PHE A 286 47.84 15.14 32.40
CA PHE A 286 48.95 14.69 33.23
C PHE A 286 48.56 14.77 34.71
#